data_AF-A0A2S9FZY7-F1
#
_entry.id   AF-A0A2S9FZY7-F1
#
_cell.length_a   1.000
_cell.length_b   1.000
_cell.length_c   1.000
_cell.angle_alpha   90.00
_cell.angle_beta   90.00
_cell.angle_gamma   90.00
#
_symmetry.space_group_name_H-M   'P 1'
#
loop_
_entity.id
_entity.type
_entity.pdbx_description
1 polymer ?
#
loop_
_entity_poly.entity_id
_entity_poly.type
_entity_poly.pdbx_seq_one_letter_code
_entity_poly.pdbx_strand_id
1 'polypeptide(L)'
;YAIELDGQFAGQLTIGNVTHGALRSAWIGYWVASGSTGGGVAPAALALGLDHCFGPVMLHRVEATVRPENAASRAVLAKAGFRE
;
A
#
# COMPACT_ATOMS: atom_id res chain seq x y z
N TYR A 1 -0.40 -9.04 3.97
CA TYR A 1 0.92 -8.93 4.60
C TYR A 1 0.78 -8.25 5.94
N ALA A 2 1.37 -8.80 6.99
CA ALA A 2 1.57 -8.07 8.24
C ALA A 2 2.63 -6.98 8.01
N ILE A 3 2.39 -5.78 8.53
CA ILE A 3 3.41 -4.74 8.60
C ILE A 3 4.09 -4.91 9.96
N GLU A 4 5.40 -5.10 9.95
CA GLU A 4 6.20 -5.18 11.17
C GLU A 4 7.12 -3.97 11.30
N LEU A 5 7.22 -3.43 12.51
CA LEU A 5 8.19 -2.42 12.91
C LEU A 5 9.05 -3.03 14.01
N ASP A 6 10.36 -3.13 13.77
CA ASP A 6 11.32 -3.80 14.68
C ASP A 6 10.86 -5.22 15.10
N GLY A 7 10.29 -5.96 14.14
CA GLY A 7 9.77 -7.33 14.35
C GLY A 7 8.47 -7.42 15.15
N GLN A 8 7.82 -6.29 15.45
CA GLN A 8 6.53 -6.24 16.13
C GLN A 8 5.42 -5.88 15.15
N PHE A 9 4.26 -6.54 15.30
CA PHE A 9 3.09 -6.25 14.48
C PHE A 9 2.64 -4.79 14.65
N ALA A 10 2.65 -4.04 13.55
CA ALA A 10 2.32 -2.61 13.52
C ALA A 10 1.15 -2.28 12.60
N GLY A 11 0.60 -3.25 11.86
CA GLY A 11 -0.52 -3.03 10.96
C GLY A 11 -0.63 -4.08 9.85
N GLN A 12 -1.36 -3.74 8.79
CA GLN A 12 -1.55 -4.64 7.67
C GLN A 12 -1.47 -3.91 6.34
N LEU A 13 -0.88 -4.59 5.35
CA LEU A 13 -0.92 -4.24 3.93
C LEU A 13 -1.65 -5.36 3.19
N THR A 14 -2.70 -5.01 2.47
CA THR A 14 -3.51 -5.95 1.70
C THR A 14 -3.45 -5.59 0.22
N ILE A 15 -3.16 -6.58 -0.60
CA ILE A 15 -3.31 -6.52 -2.06
C ILE A 15 -4.48 -7.43 -2.41
N GLY A 16 -5.51 -6.89 -3.06
CA GLY A 16 -6.75 -7.63 -3.31
C GLY A 16 -7.25 -7.47 -4.74
N ASN A 17 -8.23 -8.31 -5.09
CA ASN A 17 -8.77 -8.42 -6.46
C ASN A 17 -7.66 -8.63 -7.52
N VAL A 18 -6.67 -9.47 -7.19
CA VAL A 18 -5.53 -9.74 -8.07
C VAL A 18 -6.02 -10.44 -9.33
N THR A 19 -5.78 -9.80 -10.48
CA THR A 19 -6.14 -10.32 -11.80
C THR A 19 -4.90 -10.35 -12.68
N HIS A 20 -4.59 -11.50 -13.29
CA HIS A 20 -3.51 -11.65 -14.27
C HIS A 20 -4.03 -11.52 -15.72
N GLY A 21 -3.37 -12.12 -16.70
CA GLY A 21 -3.79 -12.09 -18.11
C GLY A 21 -3.55 -10.73 -18.76
N ALA A 22 -4.54 -10.22 -19.49
CA ALA A 22 -4.41 -8.95 -20.22
C ALA A 22 -4.43 -7.71 -19.30
N LEU A 23 -5.03 -7.82 -18.11
CA LEU A 23 -5.18 -6.68 -17.20
C LEU A 23 -3.98 -6.52 -16.23
N ARG A 24 -3.56 -7.60 -15.57
CA ARG A 24 -2.45 -7.60 -14.58
C ARG A 24 -2.59 -6.48 -13.54
N SER A 25 -3.73 -6.44 -12.83
CA SER A 25 -4.06 -5.36 -11.89
C SER A 25 -4.54 -5.89 -10.54
N ALA A 26 -4.42 -5.05 -9.52
CA ALA A 26 -4.98 -5.26 -8.18
C ALA A 26 -5.27 -3.92 -7.49
N TRP A 27 -6.05 -3.94 -6.41
CA TRP A 27 -6.10 -2.81 -5.48
C TRP A 27 -5.16 -3.05 -4.30
N ILE A 28 -4.68 -1.97 -3.68
CA ILE A 28 -3.86 -2.01 -2.47
C ILE A 28 -4.48 -1.14 -1.37
N GLY A 29 -4.43 -1.64 -0.14
CA GLY A 29 -4.90 -0.94 1.05
C GLY A 29 -4.00 -1.23 2.24
N TYR A 30 -3.93 -0.29 3.18
CA TYR A 30 -3.12 -0.44 4.38
C TYR A 30 -3.75 0.24 5.58
N TRP A 31 -3.36 -0.21 6.75
CA TRP A 31 -3.54 0.52 8.01
C TRP A 31 -2.35 0.24 8.92
N VAL A 32 -2.06 1.21 9.79
CA VAL A 32 -0.98 1.15 10.77
C VAL A 32 -1.58 1.50 12.14
N ALA A 33 -1.13 0.82 13.18
CA ALA A 33 -1.51 1.12 14.55
C ALA A 33 -1.24 2.60 14.87
N SER A 34 -2.16 3.26 15.56
CA SER A 34 -2.10 4.71 15.82
C SER A 34 -0.77 5.14 16.47
N GLY A 35 -0.23 4.34 17.39
CA GLY A 35 1.06 4.57 18.05
C GLY A 35 2.29 4.50 17.13
N SER A 36 2.15 3.95 15.92
CA SER A 36 3.21 3.83 14.91
C SER A 36 2.97 4.75 13.71
N THR A 37 1.99 5.65 13.77
CA THR A 37 1.75 6.65 12.72
C THR A 37 2.75 7.80 12.78
N GLY A 38 2.88 8.58 11.70
CA GLY A 38 3.79 9.74 11.64
C GLY A 38 5.27 9.41 11.43
N GLY A 39 5.72 8.18 11.69
CA GLY A 39 7.12 7.74 11.53
C GLY A 39 7.50 7.18 10.14
N GLY A 40 6.63 7.29 9.13
CA GLY A 40 6.91 6.79 7.78
C GLY A 40 6.61 5.30 7.53
N VAL A 41 6.06 4.58 8.52
CA VAL A 41 5.70 3.15 8.41
C VAL A 41 4.76 2.88 7.22
N ALA A 42 3.68 3.64 7.09
CA ALA A 42 2.72 3.46 5.98
C ALA A 42 3.34 3.72 4.59
N PRO A 43 4.05 4.85 4.35
CA PRO A 43 4.82 5.04 3.11
C PRO A 43 5.78 3.90 2.77
N ALA A 44 6.56 3.43 3.75
CA ALA A 44 7.52 2.35 3.52
C ALA A 44 6.81 1.03 3.18
N ALA A 45 5.77 0.67 3.93
CA ALA A 45 4.97 -0.52 3.67
C ALA A 45 4.30 -0.48 2.28
N LEU A 46 3.78 0.68 1.89
CA LEU A 46 3.19 0.87 0.56
C LEU A 46 4.23 0.72 -0.55
N ALA A 47 5.42 1.33 -0.41
CA ALA A 47 6.48 1.23 -1.40
C ALA A 47 6.97 -0.22 -1.58
N LEU A 48 7.24 -0.93 -0.48
CA LEU A 48 7.60 -2.36 -0.52
C LEU A 48 6.49 -3.21 -1.14
N GLY A 49 5.23 -2.88 -0.84
CA GLY A 49 4.07 -3.51 -1.45
C GLY A 49 4.03 -3.33 -2.97
N LEU A 50 4.30 -2.12 -3.46
CA LEU A 50 4.34 -1.81 -4.89
C LEU A 50 5.50 -2.51 -5.59
N ASP A 51 6.70 -2.50 -5.01
CA ASP A 51 7.86 -3.22 -5.54
C ASP A 51 7.56 -4.72 -5.65
N HIS A 52 6.89 -5.29 -4.65
CA HIS A 52 6.44 -6.67 -4.68
C HIS A 52 5.40 -6.93 -5.78
N CYS A 53 4.40 -6.04 -5.90
CA CYS A 53 3.37 -6.11 -6.93
C CYS A 53 3.95 -6.09 -8.34
N PHE A 54 4.83 -5.13 -8.64
CA PHE A 54 5.39 -4.94 -9.99
C PHE A 54 6.56 -5.88 -10.29
N GLY A 55 7.25 -6.38 -9.27
CA GLY A 55 8.30 -7.39 -9.39
C GLY A 55 7.73 -8.81 -9.32
N PRO A 56 7.91 -9.55 -8.22
CA PRO A 56 7.54 -10.97 -8.14
C PRO A 56 6.09 -11.32 -8.49
N VAL A 57 5.11 -10.48 -8.13
CA VAL A 57 3.69 -10.74 -8.44
C VAL A 57 3.38 -10.44 -9.92
N MET A 58 4.29 -9.75 -10.61
CA MET A 58 4.20 -9.49 -12.04
C MET A 58 2.89 -8.77 -12.40
N LEU A 59 2.46 -7.78 -11.61
CA LEU A 59 1.38 -6.87 -11.99
C LEU A 59 1.89 -5.75 -12.90
N HIS A 60 0.99 -5.16 -13.65
CA HIS A 60 1.22 -3.99 -14.49
C HIS A 60 0.60 -2.73 -13.89
N ARG A 61 -0.48 -2.87 -13.09
CA ARG A 61 -1.18 -1.74 -12.47
C ARG A 61 -1.57 -2.06 -11.02
N VAL A 62 -1.48 -1.05 -10.16
CA VAL A 62 -2.02 -1.08 -8.80
C VAL A 62 -2.85 0.17 -8.61
N GLU A 63 -4.05 0.02 -8.03
CA GLU A 63 -4.95 1.12 -7.70
C GLU A 63 -5.24 1.17 -6.19
N ALA A 64 -5.70 2.32 -5.72
CA ALA A 64 -6.16 2.49 -4.34
C ALA A 64 -7.38 3.39 -4.33
N THR A 65 -8.31 3.15 -3.40
CA THR A 65 -9.45 4.03 -3.16
C THR A 65 -9.27 4.70 -1.81
N VAL A 66 -9.48 6.02 -1.78
CA VAL A 66 -9.28 6.82 -0.58
C VAL A 66 -10.36 7.89 -0.51
N ARG A 67 -10.88 8.13 0.70
CA ARG A 67 -11.84 9.21 0.93
C ARG A 67 -11.14 10.58 0.78
N PRO A 68 -11.79 11.59 0.18
CA PRO A 68 -11.22 12.94 0.04
C PRO A 68 -10.76 13.55 1.38
N GLU A 69 -11.50 13.26 2.46
CA GLU A 69 -11.22 13.77 3.81
C GLU A 69 -10.01 13.10 4.48
N ASN A 70 -9.52 11.97 3.95
CA ASN A 70 -8.39 11.24 4.54
C ASN A 70 -7.06 11.81 4.05
N ALA A 71 -6.71 12.99 4.54
CA ALA A 71 -5.49 13.71 4.15
C ALA A 71 -4.22 12.88 4.40
N ALA A 72 -4.18 12.09 5.47
CA ALA A 72 -3.03 11.24 5.79
C ALA A 72 -2.79 10.17 4.71
N SER A 73 -3.83 9.41 4.34
CA SER A 73 -3.70 8.37 3.31
C SER A 73 -3.43 8.95 1.92
N ARG A 74 -4.05 10.08 1.57
CA ARG A 74 -3.77 10.79 0.31
C ARG A 74 -2.32 11.24 0.23
N ALA A 75 -1.75 11.80 1.29
CA ALA A 75 -0.34 12.19 1.33
C ALA A 75 0.60 10.99 1.17
N VAL A 76 0.28 9.84 1.76
CA VAL A 76 1.05 8.60 1.59
C VAL A 76 0.98 8.09 0.15
N LEU A 77 -0.21 8.05 -0.46
CA LEU A 77 -0.41 7.63 -1.85
C LEU A 77 0.34 8.56 -2.82
N ALA A 78 0.24 9.88 -2.63
CA ALA A 78 0.94 10.87 -3.44
C ALA A 78 2.47 10.71 -3.35
N LYS A 79 3.02 10.46 -2.16
CA LYS A 79 4.46 10.19 -1.97
C LYS A 79 4.93 8.94 -2.71
N ALA A 80 4.07 7.94 -2.85
CA ALA A 80 4.34 6.72 -3.61
C ALA A 80 4.10 6.88 -5.13
N GLY A 81 3.69 8.05 -5.60
CA GLY A 81 3.50 8.35 -7.03
C GLY A 81 2.13 7.93 -7.60
N PHE A 82 1.13 7.66 -6.76
CA PHE A 82 -0.24 7.48 -7.23
C PHE A 82 -0.76 8.77 -7.87
N ARG A 83 -1.61 8.61 -8.89
CA ARG A 83 -2.23 9.70 -9.64
C ARG A 83 -3.75 9.59 -9.54
N GLU A 84 -4.40 10.74 -9.37
CA GLU A 84 -5.86 10.91 -9.39
C GLU A 84 -6.36 11.11 -10.84
#